data_AF-A0A962AHW8-F1
#
_entry.id   AF-A0A962AHW8-F1
#
_cell.length_a   1.000
_cell.length_b   1.000
_cell.length_c   1.000
_cell.angle_alpha   90.00
_cell.angle_beta   90.00
_cell.angle_gamma   90.00
#
_symmetry.space_group_name_H-M   'P 1'
#
loop_
_entity.id
_entity.type
_entity.pdbx_description
1 polymer ?
#
loop_
_entity_poly.entity_id
_entity_poly.type
_entity_poly.pdbx_seq_one_letter_code
_entity_poly.pdbx_strand_id
1 'polypeptide(L)'
;MTTLRARDAGFTLLELLLAVSLIGLLLTGMYQLFDSWLQRSIDRSAALDMLRVQTAAEDYVRAHFDTIKDDGTTTFVEIGLTTLRTEQYLPTGFTGVNALHQPIRVFYRNQSVFKVDPATGADYTDVDGNKIRMPSVEVVTVSDGALKVANQRLLDIARAGGPRMGVSTDMVMPGATFAGRITSVLNQWYVNRTDIAGLSAPSASAGYIAAYGRVNNEDRDPNDRWLYRVAVDDRPELNRMLTNIHMNDNELQNVGTMVADRVSVTGSAAFRGATDGTTGASAQAMTVEQALRVDGPDENRFDMKEGDGTGCTWGGGANRTLSGSGCAITGGELQVVGEAGDANLHLTNSLLADGSVITDKSTINMTTSNGISTFDTVNGNTMQASHSVTAPLTQIHGASVNTQELQSGTFSIAHGATIENGLVAAQIDGAGSHYYAAKQMDVGNAAEFTGSLYADGATASSTLYIQNISGGYQDAVLNRHVTCTQANGAVYCEPIGTTNWPGGVYREDCSYIPNGYRCLHYKYGVYFGHCDFTRGRESDGRASWSSACYPT
;
A
#
# COMPACT_ATOMS: atom_id res chain seq x y z
N MET A 1 -18.07 24.08 -83.27
CA MET A 1 -19.51 23.75 -83.17
C MET A 1 -19.89 22.91 -84.37
N THR A 2 -20.01 21.60 -84.18
CA THR A 2 -20.54 20.65 -85.18
C THR A 2 -21.73 19.95 -84.52
N THR A 3 -22.91 20.29 -85.00
CA THR A 3 -24.20 19.80 -84.52
C THR A 3 -24.48 18.41 -85.11
N LEU A 4 -24.62 17.40 -84.24
CA LEU A 4 -25.15 16.09 -84.62
C LEU A 4 -26.65 16.24 -84.87
N ARG A 5 -27.09 16.12 -86.12
CA ARG A 5 -28.50 16.00 -86.50
C ARG A 5 -29.00 14.60 -86.11
N ALA A 6 -29.91 14.53 -85.14
CA ALA A 6 -30.72 13.35 -84.91
C ALA A 6 -31.67 13.17 -86.11
N ARG A 7 -31.58 12.02 -86.79
CA ARG A 7 -32.57 11.57 -87.76
C ARG A 7 -33.63 10.78 -87.01
N ASP A 8 -34.82 11.35 -86.86
CA ASP A 8 -36.00 10.59 -86.47
C ASP A 8 -36.41 9.67 -87.63
N ALA A 9 -36.03 8.40 -87.54
CA ALA A 9 -36.56 7.34 -88.38
C ALA A 9 -37.80 6.76 -87.71
N GLY A 10 -38.96 6.86 -88.38
CA GLY A 10 -40.20 6.25 -87.90
C GLY A 10 -40.05 4.73 -87.78
N PHE A 11 -40.52 4.17 -86.67
CA PHE A 11 -40.45 2.73 -86.37
C PHE A 11 -41.14 1.91 -87.47
N THR A 12 -40.38 1.02 -88.11
CA THR A 12 -40.96 0.09 -89.09
C THR A 12 -41.65 -1.08 -88.38
N LEU A 13 -42.79 -1.55 -88.89
CA LEU A 13 -43.57 -2.64 -88.28
C LEU A 13 -42.77 -3.95 -88.15
N LEU A 14 -41.80 -4.18 -89.04
CA LEU A 14 -40.87 -5.30 -88.99
C LEU A 14 -39.92 -5.22 -87.79
N GLU A 15 -39.39 -4.04 -87.49
CA GLU A 15 -38.47 -3.79 -86.39
C GLU A 15 -39.18 -3.92 -85.03
N LEU A 16 -40.47 -3.54 -84.98
CA LEU A 16 -41.33 -3.78 -83.82
C LEU A 16 -41.61 -5.28 -83.61
N LEU A 17 -41.85 -6.05 -84.67
CA LEU A 17 -42.01 -7.51 -84.58
C LEU A 17 -40.72 -8.22 -84.14
N LEU A 18 -39.56 -7.80 -84.64
CA LEU A 18 -38.26 -8.36 -84.29
C LEU A 18 -37.89 -8.02 -82.83
N ALA A 19 -38.18 -6.80 -82.39
CA ALA A 19 -38.00 -6.38 -81.00
C ALA A 19 -38.90 -7.18 -80.04
N VAL A 20 -40.18 -7.38 -80.37
CA VAL A 20 -41.11 -8.17 -79.53
C VAL A 20 -40.68 -9.63 -79.43
N SER A 21 -40.19 -10.22 -80.53
CA SER A 21 -39.69 -11.60 -80.52
C SER A 21 -38.38 -11.75 -79.72
N LEU A 22 -37.46 -10.78 -79.80
CA LEU A 22 -36.27 -10.72 -78.94
C LEU A 22 -36.63 -10.57 -77.46
N ILE A 23 -37.60 -9.71 -77.13
CA ILE A 23 -38.09 -9.54 -75.76
C ILE A 23 -38.74 -10.84 -75.25
N GLY A 24 -39.51 -11.55 -76.09
CA GLY A 24 -40.10 -12.85 -75.73
C GLY A 24 -39.04 -13.91 -75.36
N LEU A 25 -37.93 -13.96 -76.12
CA LEU A 25 -36.80 -14.86 -75.82
C LEU A 25 -36.07 -14.44 -74.54
N LEU A 26 -35.85 -13.14 -74.35
CA LEU A 26 -35.22 -12.59 -73.14
C LEU A 26 -36.07 -12.84 -71.89
N LEU A 27 -37.39 -12.67 -71.96
CA LEU A 27 -38.32 -12.93 -70.85
C LEU A 27 -38.28 -14.40 -70.43
N THR A 28 -38.14 -15.33 -71.38
CA THR A 28 -38.08 -16.78 -71.10
C THR A 28 -36.79 -17.14 -70.35
N GLY A 29 -35.63 -16.61 -70.79
CA GLY A 29 -34.37 -16.79 -70.08
C GLY A 29 -34.34 -16.11 -68.71
N MET A 30 -34.95 -14.93 -68.61
CA MET A 30 -35.05 -14.17 -67.37
C MET A 30 -35.98 -14.84 -66.34
N TYR A 31 -37.04 -15.52 -66.77
CA TYR A 31 -37.93 -16.27 -65.87
C TYR A 31 -37.20 -17.40 -65.14
N GLN A 32 -36.35 -18.16 -65.84
CA GLN A 32 -35.57 -19.24 -65.22
C GLN A 32 -34.57 -18.71 -64.18
N LEU A 33 -33.97 -17.54 -64.46
CA LEU A 33 -33.07 -16.87 -63.52
C LEU A 33 -33.83 -16.34 -62.29
N PHE A 34 -35.01 -15.73 -62.49
CA PHE A 34 -35.85 -15.24 -61.40
C PHE A 34 -36.38 -16.37 -60.52
N ASP A 35 -36.86 -17.48 -61.09
CA ASP A 35 -37.36 -18.62 -60.32
C ASP A 35 -36.24 -19.26 -59.49
N SER A 36 -35.07 -19.46 -60.10
CA SER A 36 -33.89 -19.97 -59.38
C SER A 36 -33.40 -19.02 -58.28
N TRP A 37 -33.53 -17.71 -58.48
CA TRP A 37 -33.20 -16.70 -57.47
C TRP A 37 -34.23 -16.68 -56.33
N LEU A 38 -35.52 -16.73 -56.67
CA LEU A 38 -36.62 -16.72 -55.70
C LEU A 38 -36.61 -17.98 -54.84
N GLN A 39 -36.42 -19.16 -55.44
CA GLN A 39 -36.31 -20.42 -54.69
C GLN A 39 -35.14 -20.38 -53.71
N ARG A 40 -33.95 -19.96 -54.16
CA ARG A 40 -32.79 -19.79 -53.26
C ARG A 40 -33.03 -18.76 -52.16
N SER A 41 -33.81 -17.71 -52.43
CA SER A 41 -34.20 -16.72 -51.44
C SER A 41 -35.11 -17.32 -50.37
N ILE A 42 -36.15 -18.06 -50.78
CA ILE A 42 -37.07 -18.76 -49.87
C ILE A 42 -36.33 -19.83 -49.06
N ASP A 43 -35.41 -20.57 -49.69
CA ASP A 43 -34.66 -21.65 -49.03
C ASP A 43 -33.72 -21.10 -47.94
N ARG A 44 -33.04 -19.99 -48.22
CA ARG A 44 -32.28 -19.26 -47.20
C ARG A 44 -33.17 -18.74 -46.09
N SER A 45 -34.34 -18.20 -46.43
CA SER A 45 -35.31 -17.74 -45.43
C SER A 45 -35.75 -18.89 -44.52
N ALA A 46 -36.09 -20.05 -45.09
CA ALA A 46 -36.50 -21.23 -44.33
C ALA A 46 -35.40 -21.74 -43.39
N ALA A 47 -34.14 -21.73 -43.84
CA ALA A 47 -33.01 -22.07 -42.99
C ALA A 47 -32.82 -21.07 -41.83
N LEU A 48 -32.94 -19.77 -42.12
CA LEU A 48 -32.84 -18.71 -41.10
C LEU A 48 -33.96 -18.81 -40.07
N ASP A 49 -35.19 -19.12 -40.48
CA ASP A 49 -36.32 -19.31 -39.57
C ASP A 49 -36.03 -20.47 -38.58
N MET A 50 -35.51 -21.59 -39.10
CA MET A 50 -35.12 -22.74 -38.26
C MET A 50 -33.99 -22.39 -37.29
N LEU A 51 -32.95 -21.70 -37.77
CA LEU A 51 -31.81 -21.29 -36.95
C LEU A 51 -32.20 -20.26 -35.88
N ARG A 52 -33.16 -19.38 -36.17
CA ARG A 52 -33.69 -18.42 -35.20
C ARG A 52 -34.38 -19.14 -34.05
N VAL A 53 -35.24 -20.13 -34.36
CA VAL A 53 -35.92 -20.93 -33.34
C VAL A 53 -34.92 -21.79 -32.57
N GLN A 54 -33.94 -22.39 -33.25
CA GLN A 54 -32.88 -23.17 -32.62
C GLN A 54 -32.05 -22.32 -31.64
N THR A 55 -31.65 -21.11 -32.03
CA THR A 55 -30.88 -20.22 -31.16
C THR A 55 -31.71 -19.79 -29.94
N ALA A 56 -32.99 -19.45 -30.15
CA ALA A 56 -33.89 -19.14 -29.05
C ALA A 56 -34.08 -20.32 -28.07
N ALA A 57 -34.16 -21.53 -28.59
CA ALA A 57 -34.25 -22.74 -27.78
C ALA A 57 -32.97 -23.00 -26.97
N GLU A 58 -31.79 -22.81 -27.58
CA GLU A 58 -30.51 -22.91 -26.90
C GLU A 58 -30.35 -21.85 -25.81
N ASP A 59 -30.81 -20.62 -26.06
CA ASP A 59 -30.79 -19.54 -25.07
C ASP A 59 -31.71 -19.87 -23.88
N TYR A 60 -32.91 -20.41 -24.14
CA TYR A 60 -33.80 -20.90 -23.09
C TYR A 60 -33.15 -22.01 -22.26
N VAL A 61 -32.54 -23.00 -22.94
CA VAL A 61 -31.84 -24.11 -22.27
C VAL A 61 -30.63 -23.60 -21.48
N ARG A 62 -29.89 -22.60 -21.99
CA ARG A 62 -28.76 -21.98 -21.29
C ARG A 62 -29.20 -21.26 -20.02
N ALA A 63 -30.35 -20.59 -20.05
CA ALA A 63 -30.92 -19.92 -18.88
C ALA A 63 -31.44 -20.91 -17.83
N HIS A 64 -32.05 -22.01 -18.26
CA HIS A 64 -32.62 -23.06 -17.39
C HIS A 64 -31.71 -24.27 -17.22
N PHE A 65 -30.42 -24.11 -17.50
CA PHE A 65 -29.50 -25.23 -17.62
C PHE A 65 -29.41 -26.07 -16.36
N ASP A 66 -29.35 -25.44 -15.17
CA ASP A 66 -29.21 -26.16 -13.91
C ASP A 66 -30.46 -27.02 -13.62
N THR A 67 -31.65 -26.45 -13.79
CA THR A 67 -32.93 -27.15 -13.61
C THR A 67 -33.07 -28.31 -14.59
N ILE A 68 -32.76 -28.08 -15.86
CA ILE A 68 -32.87 -29.12 -16.91
C ILE A 68 -31.83 -30.20 -16.69
N LYS A 69 -30.56 -29.85 -16.39
CA LYS A 69 -29.50 -30.81 -16.12
C LYS A 69 -29.86 -31.74 -14.96
N ASP A 70 -30.43 -31.18 -13.90
CA ASP A 70 -30.70 -31.90 -12.67
C ASP A 70 -31.99 -32.73 -12.75
N ASP A 71 -32.85 -32.51 -13.75
CA ASP A 71 -34.03 -33.35 -14.01
C ASP A 71 -33.65 -34.78 -14.50
N GLY A 72 -32.43 -34.97 -15.01
CA GLY A 72 -31.90 -36.27 -15.44
C GLY A 72 -32.60 -36.89 -16.66
N THR A 73 -33.47 -36.14 -17.35
CA THR A 73 -34.30 -36.62 -18.45
C THR A 73 -33.47 -36.92 -19.69
N THR A 74 -33.32 -38.21 -20.02
CA THR A 74 -32.53 -38.67 -21.19
C THR A 74 -33.36 -38.88 -22.45
N THR A 75 -34.69 -38.79 -22.34
CA THR A 75 -35.64 -38.83 -23.47
C THR A 75 -35.93 -37.42 -23.97
N PHE A 76 -36.26 -37.26 -25.26
CA PHE A 76 -36.60 -35.93 -25.78
C PHE A 76 -37.90 -35.40 -25.18
N VAL A 77 -37.85 -34.17 -24.68
CA VAL A 77 -38.98 -33.40 -24.16
C VAL A 77 -39.20 -32.19 -25.08
N GLU A 78 -40.46 -31.91 -25.42
CA GLU A 78 -40.81 -30.79 -26.28
C GLU A 78 -40.81 -29.46 -25.50
N ILE A 79 -40.12 -28.45 -26.04
CA ILE A 79 -40.22 -27.07 -25.57
C ILE A 79 -41.33 -26.40 -26.38
N GLY A 80 -42.41 -26.02 -25.69
CA GLY A 80 -43.50 -25.29 -26.33
C GLY A 80 -43.04 -23.95 -26.90
N LEU A 81 -43.38 -23.66 -28.16
CA LEU A 81 -43.14 -22.33 -28.76
C LEU A 81 -43.89 -21.20 -28.00
N THR A 82 -44.93 -21.53 -27.23
CA THR A 82 -45.56 -20.61 -26.29
C THR A 82 -44.61 -20.20 -25.18
N THR A 83 -43.87 -21.15 -24.58
CA THR A 83 -42.88 -20.89 -23.53
C THR A 83 -41.78 -19.97 -24.03
N LEU A 84 -41.21 -20.28 -25.20
CA LEU A 84 -40.18 -19.44 -25.83
C LEU A 84 -40.66 -18.01 -26.13
N ARG A 85 -41.95 -17.81 -26.42
CA ARG A 85 -42.52 -16.46 -26.63
C ARG A 85 -42.83 -15.74 -25.32
N THR A 86 -43.40 -16.44 -24.34
CA THR A 86 -43.74 -15.87 -23.03
C THR A 86 -42.48 -15.40 -22.29
N GLU A 87 -41.39 -16.15 -22.39
CA GLU A 87 -40.10 -15.82 -21.79
C GLU A 87 -39.20 -14.97 -22.70
N GLN A 88 -39.73 -14.46 -23.82
CA GLN A 88 -39.08 -13.49 -24.70
C GLN A 88 -37.84 -13.97 -25.48
N TYR A 89 -37.56 -15.28 -25.54
CA TYR A 89 -36.54 -15.85 -26.45
C TYR A 89 -36.96 -15.79 -27.93
N LEU A 90 -38.28 -15.80 -28.19
CA LEU A 90 -38.87 -15.54 -29.50
C LEU A 90 -39.79 -14.30 -29.45
N PRO A 91 -39.88 -13.52 -30.54
CA PRO A 91 -40.84 -12.43 -30.61
C PRO A 91 -42.28 -12.92 -30.43
N THR A 92 -43.09 -12.12 -29.73
CA THR A 92 -44.50 -12.44 -29.46
C THR A 92 -45.33 -12.69 -30.73
N GLY A 93 -44.99 -12.02 -31.84
CA GLY A 93 -45.62 -12.19 -33.15
C GLY A 93 -45.12 -13.38 -33.99
N PHE A 94 -44.20 -14.21 -33.49
CA PHE A 94 -43.71 -15.37 -34.24
C PHE A 94 -44.81 -16.43 -34.42
N THR A 95 -45.04 -16.85 -35.66
CA THR A 95 -46.17 -17.73 -36.06
C THR A 95 -45.86 -19.22 -35.93
N GLY A 96 -44.61 -19.60 -35.64
CA GLY A 96 -44.22 -21.00 -35.46
C GLY A 96 -44.17 -21.82 -36.75
N VAL A 97 -44.16 -21.17 -37.91
CA VAL A 97 -44.01 -21.80 -39.23
C VAL A 97 -42.80 -21.23 -39.96
N ASN A 98 -42.12 -22.06 -40.74
CA ASN A 98 -41.03 -21.59 -41.60
C ASN A 98 -41.56 -21.00 -42.92
N ALA A 99 -40.69 -20.42 -43.74
CA ALA A 99 -41.01 -19.93 -45.08
C ALA A 99 -41.59 -20.98 -46.06
N LEU A 100 -41.57 -22.27 -45.70
CA LEU A 100 -42.19 -23.37 -46.45
C LEU A 100 -43.56 -23.77 -45.88
N HIS A 101 -44.10 -23.00 -44.93
CA HIS A 101 -45.36 -23.27 -44.24
C HIS A 101 -45.39 -24.60 -43.47
N GLN A 102 -44.22 -25.11 -43.06
CA GLN A 102 -44.13 -26.24 -42.15
C GLN A 102 -44.06 -25.71 -40.70
N PRO A 103 -44.90 -26.21 -39.76
CA PRO A 103 -44.74 -25.91 -38.34
C PRO A 103 -43.37 -26.32 -37.81
N ILE A 104 -42.85 -25.57 -36.85
CA ILE A 104 -41.54 -25.80 -36.24
C ILE A 104 -41.75 -26.31 -34.81
N ARG A 105 -41.04 -27.37 -34.44
CA ARG A 105 -41.08 -27.97 -33.10
C ARG A 105 -39.67 -28.09 -32.53
N VAL A 106 -39.54 -27.96 -31.22
CA VAL A 106 -38.26 -27.91 -30.51
C VAL A 106 -38.24 -28.96 -29.42
N PHE A 107 -37.14 -29.69 -29.31
CA PHE A 107 -36.96 -30.73 -28.32
C PHE A 107 -35.60 -30.61 -27.63
N TYR A 108 -35.53 -31.01 -26.37
CA TYR A 108 -34.27 -31.15 -25.64
C TYR A 108 -34.17 -32.49 -24.93
N ARG A 109 -32.94 -32.94 -24.64
CA ARG A 109 -32.68 -34.04 -23.69
C ARG A 109 -31.32 -33.86 -23.01
N ASN A 110 -31.18 -34.43 -21.82
CA ASN A 110 -29.88 -34.54 -21.15
C ASN A 110 -29.02 -35.63 -21.78
N GLN A 111 -27.74 -35.31 -21.95
CA GLN A 111 -26.72 -36.22 -22.46
C GLN A 111 -25.39 -35.96 -21.74
N SER A 112 -24.65 -37.03 -21.45
CA SER A 112 -23.28 -36.92 -20.94
C SER A 112 -22.27 -37.12 -22.06
N VAL A 113 -21.44 -36.11 -22.30
CA VAL A 113 -20.43 -36.11 -23.38
C VAL A 113 -19.04 -36.11 -22.77
N PHE A 114 -18.06 -36.68 -23.45
CA PHE A 114 -16.68 -36.60 -22.97
C PHE A 114 -16.10 -35.21 -23.27
N LYS A 115 -15.31 -34.68 -22.34
CA LYS A 115 -14.55 -33.46 -22.57
C LYS A 115 -13.39 -33.78 -23.51
N VAL A 116 -13.25 -33.03 -24.60
CA VAL A 116 -12.22 -33.25 -25.63
C VAL A 116 -11.34 -32.02 -25.77
N ASP A 117 -10.04 -32.21 -25.91
CA ASP A 117 -9.07 -31.17 -26.21
C ASP A 117 -9.26 -30.68 -27.66
N PRO A 118 -9.59 -29.39 -27.88
CA PRO A 118 -9.82 -28.86 -29.22
C PRO A 118 -8.56 -28.86 -30.10
N ALA A 119 -7.35 -28.90 -29.53
CA ALA A 119 -6.10 -28.92 -30.29
C ALA A 119 -5.70 -30.32 -30.77
N THR A 120 -5.94 -31.34 -29.95
CA THR A 120 -5.47 -32.71 -30.20
C THR A 120 -6.58 -33.70 -30.53
N GLY A 121 -7.83 -33.37 -30.24
CA GLY A 121 -8.97 -34.27 -30.37
C GLY A 121 -8.99 -35.41 -29.35
N ALA A 122 -8.13 -35.37 -28.34
CA ALA A 122 -8.06 -36.38 -27.28
C ALA A 122 -9.04 -36.09 -26.14
N ASP A 123 -9.60 -37.13 -25.52
CA ASP A 123 -10.44 -36.98 -24.34
C ASP A 123 -9.59 -36.51 -23.14
N TYR A 124 -10.08 -35.52 -22.40
CA TYR A 124 -9.48 -35.16 -21.11
C TYR A 124 -9.70 -36.28 -20.11
N THR A 125 -8.66 -36.56 -19.32
CA THR A 125 -8.68 -37.55 -18.25
C THR A 125 -8.49 -36.88 -16.89
N ASP A 126 -9.10 -37.46 -15.85
CA ASP A 126 -8.87 -37.08 -14.46
C ASP A 126 -7.49 -37.56 -13.97
N VAL A 127 -7.16 -37.25 -12.71
CA VAL A 127 -5.90 -37.65 -12.07
C VAL A 127 -5.70 -39.17 -12.01
N ASP A 128 -6.79 -39.94 -12.17
CA ASP A 128 -6.81 -41.39 -12.16
C ASP A 128 -6.86 -42.00 -13.57
N GLY A 129 -6.80 -41.17 -14.62
CA GLY A 129 -6.82 -41.59 -16.03
C GLY A 129 -8.21 -41.87 -16.60
N ASN A 130 -9.30 -41.58 -15.88
CA ASN A 130 -10.66 -41.76 -16.38
C ASN A 130 -11.12 -40.56 -17.21
N LYS A 131 -11.86 -40.82 -18.28
CA LYS A 131 -12.38 -39.77 -19.16
C LYS A 131 -13.38 -38.88 -18.43
N ILE A 132 -13.18 -37.58 -18.49
CA ILE A 132 -14.05 -36.59 -17.86
C ILE A 132 -15.35 -36.49 -18.65
N ARG A 133 -16.50 -36.72 -17.99
CA ARG A 133 -17.83 -36.54 -18.56
C ARG A 133 -18.39 -35.19 -18.17
N MET A 134 -18.95 -34.49 -19.15
CA MET A 134 -19.61 -33.22 -19.00
C MET A 134 -21.11 -33.40 -19.18
N PRO A 135 -21.93 -32.86 -18.26
CA PRO A 135 -23.35 -32.75 -18.50
C PRO A 135 -23.59 -31.77 -19.63
N SER A 136 -24.38 -32.19 -20.61
CA SER A 136 -24.77 -31.38 -21.76
C SER A 136 -26.24 -31.60 -22.07
N VAL A 137 -26.88 -30.57 -22.61
CA VAL A 137 -28.25 -30.64 -23.08
C VAL A 137 -28.23 -30.57 -24.60
N GLU A 138 -28.73 -31.61 -25.24
CA GLU A 138 -28.88 -31.67 -26.69
C GLU A 138 -30.21 -31.00 -27.08
N VAL A 139 -30.18 -30.12 -28.08
CA VAL A 139 -31.34 -29.34 -28.53
C VAL A 139 -31.55 -29.56 -30.03
N VAL A 140 -32.75 -30.00 -30.40
CA VAL A 140 -33.11 -30.33 -31.78
C VAL A 140 -34.38 -29.59 -32.17
N THR A 141 -34.30 -28.80 -33.25
CA THR A 141 -35.46 -28.14 -33.86
C THR A 141 -35.79 -28.84 -35.18
N VAL A 142 -37.05 -29.22 -35.40
CA VAL A 142 -37.48 -29.97 -36.58
C VAL A 142 -38.74 -29.33 -37.15
N SER A 143 -38.80 -29.15 -38.48
CA SER A 143 -40.06 -28.81 -39.14
C SER A 143 -40.93 -30.06 -39.28
N ASP A 144 -42.24 -29.89 -39.21
CA ASP A 144 -43.19 -31.00 -39.16
C ASP A 144 -44.44 -30.66 -40.00
N GLY A 145 -45.43 -31.56 -40.02
CA GLY A 145 -46.75 -31.32 -40.59
C GLY A 145 -47.02 -32.02 -41.91
N ALA A 146 -48.16 -31.70 -42.54
CA ALA A 146 -48.63 -32.41 -43.73
C ALA A 146 -47.82 -32.08 -45.01
N LEU A 147 -47.27 -30.87 -45.08
CA LEU A 147 -46.52 -30.41 -46.25
C LEU A 147 -45.10 -30.98 -46.21
N LYS A 148 -44.71 -31.73 -47.24
CA LYS A 148 -43.37 -32.32 -47.38
C LYS A 148 -42.59 -31.60 -48.47
N VAL A 149 -41.30 -31.40 -48.23
CA VAL A 149 -40.40 -30.72 -49.17
C VAL A 149 -39.57 -31.77 -49.90
N ALA A 150 -39.46 -31.65 -51.22
CA ALA A 150 -38.70 -32.60 -52.05
C ALA A 150 -37.22 -32.68 -51.62
N ASN A 151 -36.63 -33.87 -51.70
CA ASN A 151 -35.28 -34.14 -51.20
C ASN A 151 -34.20 -33.18 -51.74
N GLN A 152 -34.22 -32.86 -53.03
CA GLN A 152 -33.23 -31.96 -53.62
C GLN A 152 -33.23 -30.60 -52.90
N ARG A 153 -34.42 -30.04 -52.70
CA ARG A 153 -34.61 -28.75 -52.02
C ARG A 153 -34.26 -28.83 -50.53
N LEU A 154 -34.57 -29.93 -49.85
CA LEU A 154 -34.15 -30.15 -48.45
C LEU A 154 -32.63 -30.07 -48.29
N LEU A 155 -31.90 -30.72 -49.19
CA LEU A 155 -30.44 -30.71 -49.17
C LEU A 155 -29.89 -29.31 -49.44
N ASP A 156 -30.49 -28.57 -50.38
CA ASP A 156 -30.09 -27.19 -50.69
C ASP A 156 -30.35 -26.25 -49.51
N ILE A 157 -31.49 -26.37 -48.83
CA ILE A 157 -31.80 -25.60 -47.61
C ILE A 157 -30.81 -25.94 -46.49
N ALA A 158 -30.55 -27.23 -46.25
CA ALA A 158 -29.63 -27.66 -45.20
C ALA A 158 -28.20 -27.18 -45.49
N ARG A 159 -27.75 -27.20 -46.75
CA ARG A 159 -26.46 -26.62 -47.15
C ARG A 159 -26.43 -25.11 -46.98
N ALA A 160 -27.54 -24.41 -47.26
CA ALA A 160 -27.62 -22.95 -47.13
C ALA A 160 -27.51 -22.47 -45.67
N GLY A 161 -28.01 -23.24 -44.70
CA GLY A 161 -27.89 -22.91 -43.27
C GLY A 161 -26.66 -23.50 -42.57
N GLY A 162 -25.78 -24.17 -43.31
CA GLY A 162 -24.48 -24.61 -42.81
C GLY A 162 -24.52 -25.85 -41.89
N PRO A 163 -23.45 -26.08 -41.08
CA PRO A 163 -23.24 -27.35 -40.37
C PRO A 163 -24.31 -27.67 -39.32
N ARG A 164 -24.97 -26.65 -38.77
CA ARG A 164 -26.05 -26.80 -37.77
C ARG A 164 -27.36 -27.31 -38.37
N MET A 165 -27.55 -27.14 -39.68
CA MET A 165 -28.75 -27.60 -40.37
C MET A 165 -28.63 -29.06 -40.82
N GLY A 166 -29.79 -29.70 -40.90
CA GLY A 166 -29.95 -31.08 -41.29
C GLY A 166 -31.32 -31.34 -41.89
N VAL A 167 -31.60 -32.60 -42.14
CA VAL A 167 -32.83 -33.06 -42.79
C VAL A 167 -33.42 -34.27 -42.07
N SER A 168 -34.73 -34.43 -42.18
CA SER A 168 -35.48 -35.64 -41.80
C SER A 168 -36.18 -36.17 -43.04
N THR A 169 -35.61 -37.21 -43.66
CA THR A 169 -36.11 -37.83 -44.90
C THR A 169 -35.78 -39.32 -44.91
N ASP A 170 -36.60 -40.14 -45.55
CA ASP A 170 -36.32 -41.59 -45.73
C ASP A 170 -35.58 -41.88 -47.04
N MET A 171 -34.82 -40.90 -47.53
CA MET A 171 -33.97 -41.00 -48.70
C MET A 171 -32.76 -41.92 -48.45
N VAL A 172 -32.43 -42.71 -49.47
CA VAL A 172 -31.24 -43.55 -49.51
C VAL A 172 -30.37 -43.12 -50.68
N MET A 173 -29.08 -42.84 -50.42
CA MET A 173 -28.09 -42.51 -51.44
C MET A 173 -26.95 -43.54 -51.42
N PRO A 174 -26.23 -43.72 -52.54
CA PRO A 174 -24.98 -44.48 -52.53
C PRO A 174 -24.00 -43.90 -51.50
N GLY A 175 -23.66 -44.67 -50.46
CA GLY A 175 -22.72 -44.26 -49.41
C GLY A 175 -23.31 -43.46 -48.24
N ALA A 176 -24.61 -43.14 -48.23
CA ALA A 176 -25.27 -42.47 -47.11
C ALA A 176 -26.76 -42.84 -47.01
N THR A 177 -27.21 -43.19 -45.80
CA THR A 177 -28.64 -43.43 -45.51
C THR A 177 -29.16 -42.38 -44.53
N PHE A 178 -30.27 -41.73 -44.91
CA PHE A 178 -30.98 -40.77 -44.07
C PHE A 178 -32.17 -41.42 -43.36
N ALA A 179 -32.55 -42.63 -43.79
CA ALA A 179 -33.72 -43.34 -43.27
C ALA A 179 -33.64 -43.56 -41.75
N GLY A 180 -34.74 -43.21 -41.07
CA GLY A 180 -34.87 -43.33 -39.62
C GLY A 180 -34.03 -42.33 -38.80
N ARG A 181 -33.37 -41.37 -39.44
CA ARG A 181 -32.49 -40.38 -38.77
C ARG A 181 -32.88 -38.95 -39.12
N ILE A 182 -32.60 -38.05 -38.17
CA ILE A 182 -32.53 -36.61 -38.40
C ILE A 182 -31.03 -36.29 -38.39
N THR A 183 -30.48 -35.84 -39.51
CA THR A 183 -29.01 -35.77 -39.66
C THR A 183 -28.57 -34.56 -40.45
N SER A 184 -27.37 -34.07 -40.14
CA SER A 184 -26.67 -33.11 -40.98
C SER A 184 -26.39 -33.71 -42.35
N VAL A 185 -26.47 -32.87 -43.39
CA VAL A 185 -26.05 -33.23 -44.76
C VAL A 185 -24.53 -33.38 -44.88
N LEU A 186 -23.77 -32.89 -43.90
CA LEU A 186 -22.31 -32.98 -43.83
C LEU A 186 -21.82 -34.09 -42.87
N ASN A 187 -22.71 -34.98 -42.42
CA ASN A 187 -22.41 -36.09 -41.51
C ASN A 187 -21.72 -35.66 -40.19
N GLN A 188 -22.00 -34.44 -39.70
CA GLN A 188 -21.41 -33.92 -38.47
C GLN A 188 -22.16 -34.32 -37.20
N TRP A 189 -23.47 -34.50 -37.31
CA TRP A 189 -24.35 -34.88 -36.21
C TRP A 189 -25.54 -35.67 -36.74
N TYR A 190 -26.08 -36.55 -35.92
CA TYR A 190 -27.33 -37.25 -36.18
C TYR A 190 -28.07 -37.53 -34.87
N VAL A 191 -29.39 -37.62 -34.98
CA VAL A 191 -30.31 -38.04 -33.93
C VAL A 191 -31.21 -39.12 -34.52
N ASN A 192 -31.48 -40.19 -33.76
CA ASN A 192 -32.42 -41.21 -34.22
C ASN A 192 -33.83 -40.62 -34.17
N ARG A 193 -34.57 -40.72 -35.28
CA ARG A 193 -35.91 -40.14 -35.37
C ARG A 193 -36.87 -40.76 -34.35
N THR A 194 -36.66 -42.03 -34.01
CA THR A 194 -37.45 -42.76 -33.01
C THR A 194 -37.28 -42.24 -31.59
N ASP A 195 -36.22 -41.47 -31.31
CA ASP A 195 -36.00 -40.87 -29.99
C ASP A 195 -36.96 -39.69 -29.74
N ILE A 196 -37.53 -39.11 -30.81
CA ILE A 196 -38.47 -37.99 -30.75
C ILE A 196 -39.88 -38.48 -31.09
N ALA A 197 -40.77 -38.44 -30.10
CA ALA A 197 -42.14 -38.90 -30.27
C ALA A 197 -43.01 -37.90 -31.05
N GLY A 198 -43.94 -38.43 -31.84
CA GLY A 198 -45.02 -37.63 -32.45
C GLY A 198 -44.63 -36.77 -33.65
N LEU A 199 -43.47 -36.98 -34.27
CA LEU A 199 -43.12 -36.36 -35.55
C LEU A 199 -43.84 -37.05 -36.72
N SER A 200 -44.21 -36.27 -37.74
CA SER A 200 -44.78 -36.82 -38.98
C SER A 200 -43.74 -37.64 -39.76
N ALA A 201 -44.16 -38.77 -40.33
CA ALA A 201 -43.27 -39.60 -41.14
C ALA A 201 -42.92 -38.90 -42.48
N PRO A 202 -41.62 -38.76 -42.83
CA PRO A 202 -41.22 -38.34 -44.17
C PRO A 202 -41.45 -39.49 -45.18
N SER A 203 -41.00 -39.32 -46.42
CA SER A 203 -41.00 -40.35 -47.45
C SER A 203 -39.60 -40.50 -48.06
N ALA A 204 -39.44 -41.47 -48.97
CA ALA A 204 -38.20 -41.62 -49.73
C ALA A 204 -37.93 -40.45 -50.70
N SER A 205 -38.93 -39.62 -51.01
CA SER A 205 -38.85 -38.52 -51.99
C SER A 205 -38.98 -37.12 -51.39
N ALA A 206 -39.47 -36.99 -50.16
CA ALA A 206 -39.72 -35.72 -49.51
C ALA A 206 -39.72 -35.82 -47.99
N GLY A 207 -39.52 -34.70 -47.29
CA GLY A 207 -39.43 -34.67 -45.83
C GLY A 207 -39.36 -33.27 -45.25
N TYR A 208 -38.57 -33.12 -44.18
CA TYR A 208 -38.52 -31.95 -43.33
C TYR A 208 -37.09 -31.46 -43.10
N ILE A 209 -36.95 -30.20 -42.69
CA ILE A 209 -35.67 -29.60 -42.31
C ILE A 209 -35.51 -29.64 -40.79
N ALA A 210 -34.26 -29.69 -40.32
CA ALA A 210 -33.93 -29.71 -38.91
C ALA A 210 -32.71 -28.83 -38.61
N ALA A 211 -32.59 -28.42 -37.36
CA ALA A 211 -31.44 -27.74 -36.81
C ALA A 211 -31.01 -28.43 -35.50
N TYR A 212 -29.73 -28.35 -35.21
CA TYR A 212 -29.10 -29.01 -34.08
C TYR A 212 -28.19 -28.06 -33.31
N GLY A 213 -28.12 -28.28 -32.01
CA GLY A 213 -27.09 -27.75 -31.16
C GLY A 213 -27.03 -28.44 -29.82
N ARG A 214 -26.04 -28.04 -29.04
CA ARG A 214 -25.77 -28.57 -27.72
C ARG A 214 -25.41 -27.39 -26.82
N VAL A 215 -25.94 -27.41 -25.61
CA VAL A 215 -25.61 -26.45 -24.57
C VAL A 215 -24.90 -27.22 -23.46
N ASN A 216 -23.74 -26.73 -23.04
CA ASN A 216 -23.02 -27.27 -21.91
C ASN A 216 -22.61 -26.16 -20.93
N ASN A 217 -22.01 -26.53 -19.80
CA ASN A 217 -21.65 -25.59 -18.75
C ASN A 217 -20.52 -24.60 -19.14
N GLU A 218 -19.72 -24.94 -20.15
CA GLU A 218 -18.67 -24.08 -20.71
C GLU A 218 -19.27 -23.01 -21.64
N ASP A 219 -20.40 -23.29 -22.30
CA ASP A 219 -21.11 -22.34 -23.19
C ASP A 219 -21.87 -21.25 -22.43
N ARG A 220 -21.83 -21.25 -21.08
CA ARG A 220 -22.61 -20.35 -20.22
C ARG A 220 -21.94 -19.00 -19.98
N ASP A 221 -20.65 -18.84 -20.28
CA ASP A 221 -19.90 -17.65 -19.88
C ASP A 221 -18.85 -17.22 -20.93
N PRO A 222 -19.18 -16.28 -21.83
CA PRO A 222 -18.23 -15.76 -22.80
C PRO A 222 -17.14 -14.84 -22.20
N ASN A 223 -17.14 -14.54 -20.90
CA ASN A 223 -16.22 -13.56 -20.30
C ASN A 223 -15.50 -13.97 -19.01
N ASP A 224 -15.78 -15.11 -18.37
CA ASP A 224 -15.17 -15.35 -17.06
C ASP A 224 -15.00 -16.83 -16.72
N ARG A 225 -14.01 -17.12 -15.86
CA ARG A 225 -13.83 -18.34 -15.03
C ARG A 225 -12.56 -19.20 -15.22
N TRP A 226 -11.62 -18.88 -16.12
CA TRP A 226 -10.45 -19.75 -16.31
C TRP A 226 -9.13 -19.00 -16.11
N LEU A 227 -8.36 -19.43 -15.10
CA LEU A 227 -6.96 -19.06 -14.96
C LEU A 227 -6.15 -19.79 -16.02
N TYR A 228 -5.81 -19.10 -17.11
CA TYR A 228 -4.96 -19.67 -18.15
C TYR A 228 -3.57 -19.94 -17.57
N ARG A 229 -3.26 -21.24 -17.42
CA ARG A 229 -1.92 -21.71 -17.08
C ARG A 229 -1.12 -21.73 -18.37
N VAL A 230 -0.06 -20.93 -18.42
CA VAL A 230 0.94 -21.07 -19.48
C VAL A 230 2.01 -22.01 -18.95
N ALA A 231 2.20 -23.13 -19.66
CA ALA A 231 3.32 -24.03 -19.40
C ALA A 231 4.61 -23.24 -19.66
N VAL A 232 5.56 -23.33 -18.72
CA VAL A 232 6.91 -22.83 -18.96
C VAL A 232 7.64 -23.88 -19.80
N ASP A 233 8.26 -23.46 -20.90
CA ASP A 233 9.02 -24.35 -21.78
C ASP A 233 10.00 -25.22 -20.95
N ASP A 234 9.97 -26.53 -21.22
CA ASP A 234 10.77 -27.57 -20.55
C ASP A 234 10.55 -27.74 -19.03
N ARG A 235 9.56 -27.07 -18.44
CA ARG A 235 9.25 -27.12 -16.99
C ARG A 235 7.73 -27.16 -16.76
N PRO A 236 7.03 -28.25 -17.15
CA PRO A 236 5.57 -28.37 -17.01
C PRO A 236 5.08 -28.32 -15.55
N GLU A 237 5.97 -28.50 -14.57
CA GLU A 237 5.69 -28.31 -13.15
C GLU A 237 5.57 -26.83 -12.74
N LEU A 238 6.09 -25.90 -13.56
CA LEU A 238 6.03 -24.47 -13.31
C LEU A 238 4.81 -23.85 -14.01
N ASN A 239 3.97 -23.17 -13.24
CA ASN A 239 2.80 -22.46 -13.74
C ASN A 239 3.08 -20.96 -13.75
N ARG A 240 3.00 -20.31 -14.93
CA ARG A 240 3.06 -18.84 -15.02
C ARG A 240 1.70 -18.28 -15.39
N MET A 241 1.28 -17.27 -14.64
CA MET A 241 0.14 -16.42 -14.96
C MET A 241 0.65 -15.15 -15.67
N LEU A 242 0.02 -14.79 -16.78
CA LEU A 242 0.38 -13.62 -17.60
C LEU A 242 -0.73 -12.56 -17.66
N THR A 243 -1.75 -12.69 -16.80
CA THR A 243 -2.89 -11.78 -16.75
C THR A 243 -2.95 -11.03 -15.42
N ASN A 244 -3.62 -9.88 -15.42
CA ASN A 244 -3.94 -9.16 -14.19
C ASN A 244 -4.93 -9.99 -13.36
N ILE A 245 -4.65 -10.13 -12.06
CA ILE A 245 -5.54 -10.84 -11.12
C ILE A 245 -6.38 -9.79 -10.40
N HIS A 246 -7.69 -9.76 -10.68
CA HIS A 246 -8.65 -8.92 -9.97
C HIS A 246 -9.45 -9.79 -9.00
N MET A 247 -9.33 -9.55 -7.69
CA MET A 247 -9.99 -10.38 -6.67
C MET A 247 -11.40 -9.91 -6.31
N ASN A 248 -11.85 -8.74 -6.81
CA ASN A 248 -13.07 -8.07 -6.34
C ASN A 248 -13.06 -8.00 -4.80
N ASP A 249 -14.11 -8.51 -4.15
CA ASP A 249 -14.25 -8.55 -2.69
C ASP A 249 -13.69 -9.84 -2.05
N ASN A 250 -12.95 -10.66 -2.81
CA ASN A 250 -12.38 -11.91 -2.31
C ASN A 250 -10.97 -11.72 -1.74
N GLU A 251 -10.59 -12.65 -0.87
CA GLU A 251 -9.31 -12.62 -0.14
C GLU A 251 -8.28 -13.59 -0.74
N LEU A 252 -6.99 -13.25 -0.60
CA LEU A 252 -5.87 -14.17 -0.81
C LEU A 252 -5.45 -14.76 0.53
N GLN A 253 -5.97 -15.94 0.87
CA GLN A 253 -5.68 -16.63 2.14
C GLN A 253 -4.71 -17.80 1.96
N ASN A 254 -3.99 -18.17 3.04
CA ASN A 254 -3.07 -19.31 3.09
C ASN A 254 -1.95 -19.27 2.03
N VAL A 255 -1.48 -18.07 1.68
CA VAL A 255 -0.34 -17.89 0.78
C VAL A 255 0.95 -18.23 1.54
N GLY A 256 1.72 -19.20 1.05
CA GLY A 256 2.97 -19.61 1.70
C GLY A 256 4.04 -18.51 1.69
N THR A 257 4.38 -17.99 0.50
CA THR A 257 5.30 -16.85 0.36
C THR A 257 4.84 -15.96 -0.78
N MET A 258 4.76 -14.65 -0.51
CA MET A 258 4.54 -13.62 -1.51
C MET A 258 5.85 -12.88 -1.74
N VAL A 259 6.37 -12.92 -2.95
CA VAL A 259 7.51 -12.09 -3.38
C VAL A 259 6.99 -11.12 -4.41
N ALA A 260 7.13 -9.81 -4.14
CA ALA A 260 6.66 -8.75 -5.01
C ALA A 260 7.75 -7.69 -5.16
N ASP A 261 7.93 -7.18 -6.38
CA ASP A 261 8.80 -6.03 -6.66
C ASP A 261 8.23 -4.74 -6.06
N ARG A 262 6.89 -4.62 -6.06
CA ARG A 262 6.16 -3.49 -5.47
C ARG A 262 4.84 -3.94 -4.86
N VAL A 263 4.57 -3.47 -3.65
CA VAL A 263 3.26 -3.57 -2.98
C VAL A 263 2.72 -2.16 -2.80
N SER A 264 1.49 -1.90 -3.27
CA SER A 264 0.80 -0.61 -3.13
C SER A 264 -0.56 -0.86 -2.48
N VAL A 265 -0.80 -0.24 -1.32
CA VAL A 265 -2.04 -0.39 -0.55
C VAL A 265 -2.73 0.97 -0.48
N THR A 266 -3.99 1.05 -0.92
CA THR A 266 -4.79 2.29 -0.90
C THR A 266 -5.60 2.47 0.39
N GLY A 267 -5.81 1.38 1.14
CA GLY A 267 -6.43 1.38 2.46
C GLY A 267 -5.41 1.08 3.57
N SER A 268 -5.85 0.37 4.61
CA SER A 268 -4.99 -0.04 5.72
C SER A 268 -4.17 -1.28 5.37
N ALA A 269 -2.89 -1.28 5.75
CA ALA A 269 -2.02 -2.46 5.72
C ALA A 269 -1.66 -2.87 7.16
N ALA A 270 -1.77 -4.16 7.48
CA ALA A 270 -1.35 -4.70 8.76
C ALA A 270 -0.35 -5.84 8.53
N PHE A 271 0.89 -5.65 8.97
CA PHE A 271 1.93 -6.68 8.97
C PHE A 271 1.96 -7.32 10.36
N ARG A 272 1.73 -8.63 10.44
CA ARG A 272 1.75 -9.40 11.70
C ARG A 272 2.76 -10.53 11.56
N GLY A 273 3.70 -10.60 12.51
CA GLY A 273 4.56 -11.77 12.62
C GLY A 273 3.76 -13.00 13.05
N ALA A 274 4.25 -14.18 12.69
CA ALA A 274 3.68 -15.43 13.19
C ALA A 274 3.79 -15.45 14.73
N THR A 275 2.67 -15.51 15.44
CA THR A 275 2.68 -15.78 16.88
C THR A 275 2.89 -17.28 17.03
N ASP A 276 4.11 -17.71 17.34
CA ASP A 276 4.50 -19.13 17.51
C ASP A 276 3.84 -19.81 18.74
N GLY A 277 2.62 -19.43 19.13
CA GLY A 277 1.88 -19.98 20.26
C GLY A 277 2.56 -19.81 21.63
N THR A 278 3.72 -19.18 21.67
CA THR A 278 4.53 -18.93 22.87
C THR A 278 4.46 -17.45 23.19
N THR A 279 3.86 -17.14 24.34
CA THR A 279 3.91 -15.81 24.93
C THR A 279 5.37 -15.37 25.05
N GLY A 280 5.77 -14.35 24.28
CA GLY A 280 7.11 -13.74 24.35
C GLY A 280 8.00 -13.89 23.11
N ALA A 281 7.58 -14.58 22.05
CA ALA A 281 8.35 -14.62 20.80
C ALA A 281 8.13 -13.32 19.99
N SER A 282 9.17 -12.49 19.87
CA SER A 282 9.18 -11.29 19.03
C SER A 282 9.31 -11.69 17.55
N ALA A 283 8.22 -12.12 16.93
CA ALA A 283 8.21 -12.34 15.49
C ALA A 283 8.34 -10.99 14.77
N GLN A 284 9.43 -10.82 14.01
CA GLN A 284 9.66 -9.63 13.19
C GLN A 284 8.58 -9.57 12.11
N ALA A 285 7.66 -8.61 12.23
CA ALA A 285 6.57 -8.43 11.27
C ALA A 285 7.02 -7.71 9.99
N MET A 286 8.09 -6.90 10.07
CA MET A 286 8.61 -6.08 8.97
C MET A 286 10.09 -5.75 9.21
N THR A 287 10.92 -5.94 8.18
CA THR A 287 12.31 -5.47 8.15
C THR A 287 12.45 -4.47 7.01
N VAL A 288 13.06 -3.31 7.27
CA VAL A 288 13.34 -2.27 6.26
C VAL A 288 14.84 -2.18 6.07
N GLU A 289 15.34 -2.55 4.89
CA GLU A 289 16.79 -2.61 4.63
C GLU A 289 17.42 -1.26 4.28
N GLN A 290 16.67 -0.37 3.63
CA GLN A 290 17.19 0.93 3.17
C GLN A 290 16.58 2.11 3.93
N ALA A 291 15.30 2.40 3.71
CA ALA A 291 14.65 3.56 4.31
C ALA A 291 13.14 3.35 4.47
N LEU A 292 12.58 3.88 5.56
CA LEU A 292 11.14 4.02 5.79
C LEU A 292 10.79 5.51 5.72
N ARG A 293 9.95 5.88 4.75
CA ARG A 293 9.43 7.25 4.62
C ARG A 293 7.93 7.24 4.90
N VAL A 294 7.48 8.10 5.81
CA VAL A 294 6.08 8.25 6.20
C VAL A 294 5.65 9.68 5.92
N ASP A 295 4.85 9.86 4.86
CA ASP A 295 4.28 11.16 4.47
C ASP A 295 2.76 11.15 4.66
N GLY A 296 2.22 12.28 5.11
CA GLY A 296 0.79 12.45 5.32
C GLY A 296 0.50 13.92 5.65
N PRO A 297 -0.66 14.45 5.24
CA PRO A 297 -0.99 15.87 5.39
C PRO A 297 -1.23 16.27 6.86
N ASP A 298 -1.62 15.32 7.72
CA ASP A 298 -2.06 15.58 9.09
C ASP A 298 -1.11 14.92 10.12
N GLU A 299 -1.51 13.76 10.67
CA GLU A 299 -0.80 13.05 11.71
C GLU A 299 -0.17 11.76 11.18
N ASN A 300 1.16 11.77 11.09
CA ASN A 300 1.94 10.56 10.90
C ASN A 300 2.37 10.06 12.29
N ARG A 301 1.99 8.82 12.61
CA ARG A 301 2.33 8.19 13.88
C ARG A 301 3.07 6.88 13.63
N PHE A 302 4.22 6.74 14.26
CA PHE A 302 5.04 5.55 14.28
C PHE A 302 5.15 5.05 15.73
N ASP A 303 4.45 3.96 16.02
CA ASP A 303 4.44 3.31 17.33
C ASP A 303 5.27 2.02 17.30
N MET A 304 6.29 1.93 18.13
CA MET A 304 7.05 0.72 18.41
C MET A 304 6.78 0.30 19.85
N LYS A 305 5.70 -0.44 20.08
CA LYS A 305 5.33 -0.89 21.43
C LYS A 305 5.58 -2.38 21.60
N GLU A 306 6.11 -2.76 22.75
CA GLU A 306 6.09 -4.13 23.22
C GLU A 306 4.67 -4.55 23.64
N GLY A 307 4.45 -5.85 23.81
CA GLY A 307 3.12 -6.41 24.12
C GLY A 307 2.54 -5.96 25.46
N ASP A 308 3.37 -5.43 26.37
CA ASP A 308 2.98 -4.88 27.67
C ASP A 308 2.63 -3.37 27.60
N GLY A 309 2.68 -2.77 26.41
CA GLY A 309 2.38 -1.35 26.19
C GLY A 309 3.55 -0.40 26.45
N THR A 310 4.71 -0.91 26.86
CA THR A 310 5.97 -0.14 26.90
C THR A 310 6.55 0.01 25.49
N GLY A 311 7.43 0.98 25.26
CA GLY A 311 8.05 1.21 23.94
C GLY A 311 7.90 2.65 23.44
N CYS A 312 8.31 2.89 22.18
CA CYS A 312 8.39 4.22 21.60
C CYS A 312 7.15 4.63 20.83
N THR A 313 6.78 5.89 20.96
CA THR A 313 5.80 6.55 20.11
C THR A 313 6.43 7.80 19.52
N TRP A 314 6.45 7.85 18.20
CA TRP A 314 6.77 8.99 17.37
C TRP A 314 5.49 9.52 16.76
N GLY A 315 5.07 10.73 17.10
CA GLY A 315 3.85 11.27 16.52
C GLY A 315 3.54 12.70 16.91
N GLY A 316 2.46 13.21 16.33
CA GLY A 316 1.95 14.55 16.58
C GLY A 316 1.90 15.37 15.29
N GLY A 317 0.89 16.23 15.18
CA GLY A 317 0.66 17.13 14.03
C GLY A 317 1.71 18.23 13.95
N ALA A 318 1.34 19.45 14.38
CA ALA A 318 2.27 20.59 14.40
C ALA A 318 3.50 20.29 15.27
N ASN A 319 3.30 19.89 16.53
CA ASN A 319 4.40 19.47 17.41
C ASN A 319 4.80 18.02 17.14
N ARG A 320 6.10 17.74 17.10
CA ARG A 320 6.64 16.38 17.01
C ARG A 320 6.97 15.89 18.42
N THR A 321 6.39 14.78 18.83
CA THR A 321 6.57 14.21 20.17
C THR A 321 7.25 12.85 20.07
N LEU A 322 8.37 12.70 20.77
CA LEU A 322 9.00 11.42 21.09
C LEU A 322 8.69 11.08 22.54
N SER A 323 8.03 9.93 22.74
CA SER A 323 7.56 9.52 24.06
C SER A 323 7.67 8.02 24.28
N GLY A 324 7.94 7.63 25.53
CA GLY A 324 7.85 6.24 26.00
C GLY A 324 9.14 5.71 26.66
N SER A 325 9.00 4.76 27.58
CA SER A 325 10.11 4.06 28.22
C SER A 325 10.60 2.95 27.28
N GLY A 326 11.75 3.13 26.64
CA GLY A 326 12.30 2.18 25.68
C GLY A 326 12.91 2.79 24.42
N CYS A 327 12.92 4.13 24.30
CA CYS A 327 13.57 4.79 23.17
C CYS A 327 15.07 4.83 23.36
N ALA A 328 15.74 3.85 22.75
CA ALA A 328 17.18 3.82 22.59
C ALA A 328 17.55 4.08 21.13
N ILE A 329 18.41 5.07 20.89
CA ILE A 329 19.04 5.32 19.60
C ILE A 329 20.50 4.95 19.77
N THR A 330 20.86 3.73 19.36
CA THR A 330 22.20 3.19 19.56
C THR A 330 22.92 3.16 18.22
N GLY A 331 23.82 4.12 17.98
CA GLY A 331 24.55 4.26 16.72
C GLY A 331 23.66 4.73 15.56
N GLY A 332 23.71 6.02 15.25
CA GLY A 332 22.97 6.64 14.15
C GLY A 332 22.68 8.12 14.38
N GLU A 333 22.00 8.74 13.42
CA GLU A 333 21.55 10.13 13.48
C GLU A 333 20.02 10.16 13.52
N LEU A 334 19.47 10.98 14.42
CA LEU A 334 18.06 11.31 14.46
C LEU A 334 17.83 12.71 13.90
N GLN A 335 17.30 12.78 12.68
CA GLN A 335 16.99 14.05 12.03
C GLN A 335 15.48 14.33 12.10
N VAL A 336 15.08 15.40 12.79
CA VAL A 336 13.69 15.89 12.83
C VAL A 336 13.63 17.23 12.10
N VAL A 337 13.29 17.16 10.81
CA VAL A 337 13.12 18.33 9.92
C VAL A 337 11.64 18.46 9.58
N GLY A 338 11.08 19.66 9.60
CA GLY A 338 9.69 19.85 9.19
C GLY A 338 9.45 21.22 8.58
N GLU A 339 8.58 21.27 7.57
CA GLU A 339 8.24 22.51 6.85
C GLU A 339 7.88 23.65 7.80
N ALA A 340 8.40 24.83 7.48
CA ALA A 340 8.52 25.99 8.36
C ALA A 340 7.19 26.37 9.04
N GLY A 341 7.11 26.13 10.34
CA GLY A 341 6.06 26.57 11.25
C GLY A 341 6.56 26.40 12.69
N ASP A 342 6.08 27.26 13.61
CA ASP A 342 6.43 27.35 15.04
C ASP A 342 6.02 26.10 15.84
N ALA A 343 6.58 24.96 15.43
CA ALA A 343 6.34 23.66 15.99
C ALA A 343 7.48 23.29 16.94
N ASN A 344 7.12 22.70 18.08
CA ASN A 344 8.09 22.26 19.08
C ASN A 344 8.45 20.78 18.89
N LEU A 345 9.70 20.43 19.22
CA LEU A 345 10.09 19.05 19.48
C LEU A 345 9.89 18.76 20.97
N HIS A 346 8.95 17.87 21.31
CA HIS A 346 8.74 17.37 22.66
C HIS A 346 9.44 16.03 22.87
N LEU A 347 10.38 15.97 23.80
CA LEU A 347 11.02 14.74 24.25
C LEU A 347 10.51 14.43 25.66
N THR A 348 9.86 13.29 25.84
CA THR A 348 9.22 12.91 27.11
C THR A 348 9.67 11.52 27.56
N ASN A 349 9.80 11.31 28.88
CA ASN A 349 10.32 10.08 29.51
C ASN A 349 11.82 9.81 29.23
N SER A 350 12.33 8.62 29.58
CA SER A 350 13.74 8.25 29.47
C SER A 350 14.12 7.97 28.00
N LEU A 351 14.80 8.92 27.35
CA LEU A 351 15.44 8.76 26.04
C LEU A 351 16.92 8.43 26.24
N LEU A 352 17.35 7.25 25.80
CA LEU A 352 18.76 6.87 25.74
C LEU A 352 19.27 7.08 24.31
N ALA A 353 19.77 8.27 24.00
CA ALA A 353 20.48 8.51 22.74
C ALA A 353 21.98 8.33 22.97
N ASP A 354 22.63 7.48 22.18
CA ASP A 354 24.08 7.35 22.05
C ASP A 354 24.53 7.88 20.66
N GLY A 355 23.81 8.89 20.15
CA GLY A 355 23.96 9.44 18.79
C GLY A 355 23.42 10.87 18.67
N SER A 356 23.56 11.48 17.48
CA SER A 356 23.22 12.89 17.25
C SER A 356 21.72 13.12 17.01
N VAL A 357 21.13 14.15 17.64
CA VAL A 357 19.75 14.61 17.38
C VAL A 357 19.81 15.98 16.70
N ILE A 358 19.47 16.05 15.42
CA ILE A 358 19.47 17.28 14.63
C ILE A 358 18.03 17.71 14.38
N THR A 359 17.69 18.96 14.70
CA THR A 359 16.36 19.50 14.42
C THR A 359 16.41 20.94 13.90
N ASP A 360 15.41 21.34 13.12
CA ASP A 360 15.19 22.69 12.63
C ASP A 360 14.14 23.46 13.45
N LYS A 361 13.62 22.84 14.51
CA LYS A 361 12.53 23.40 15.31
C LYS A 361 13.00 24.51 16.26
N SER A 362 12.16 25.53 16.41
CA SER A 362 12.48 26.75 17.17
C SER A 362 12.59 26.49 18.67
N THR A 363 11.79 25.56 19.21
CA THR A 363 11.81 25.17 20.62
C THR A 363 11.92 23.67 20.80
N ILE A 364 12.81 23.24 21.70
CA ILE A 364 12.91 21.86 22.17
C ILE A 364 12.47 21.82 23.63
N ASN A 365 11.42 21.05 23.92
CA ASN A 365 10.82 20.91 25.25
C ASN A 365 11.07 19.50 25.80
N MET A 366 11.77 19.41 26.92
CA MET A 366 12.26 18.14 27.46
C MET A 366 11.69 17.86 28.85
N THR A 367 10.89 16.81 28.95
CA THR A 367 10.26 16.33 30.20
C THR A 367 10.62 14.88 30.46
N THR A 368 11.87 14.66 30.87
CA THR A 368 12.39 13.33 31.19
C THR A 368 12.58 13.20 32.71
N SER A 369 12.31 12.01 33.27
CA SER A 369 12.51 11.75 34.71
C SER A 369 13.91 11.22 35.03
N ASN A 370 14.65 10.70 34.04
CA ASN A 370 15.91 9.97 34.22
C ASN A 370 17.09 10.56 33.40
N GLY A 371 16.98 11.81 32.95
CA GLY A 371 18.02 12.47 32.16
C GLY A 371 18.17 11.92 30.74
N ILE A 372 18.85 12.69 29.88
CA ILE A 372 19.28 12.28 28.55
C ILE A 372 20.80 12.21 28.58
N SER A 373 21.38 11.13 28.03
CA SER A 373 22.77 10.78 28.30
C SER A 373 23.81 11.43 27.39
N THR A 374 23.50 11.84 26.16
CA THR A 374 24.45 12.57 25.30
C THR A 374 23.73 13.32 24.15
N PHE A 375 24.17 14.53 23.82
CA PHE A 375 23.91 15.19 22.53
C PHE A 375 25.24 15.68 21.97
N ASP A 376 25.55 15.40 20.70
CA ASP A 376 26.76 15.90 20.04
C ASP A 376 26.57 17.35 19.51
N THR A 377 25.41 17.65 18.93
CA THR A 377 25.07 19.01 18.42
C THR A 377 23.57 19.25 18.51
N VAL A 378 23.16 20.42 19.02
CA VAL A 378 21.76 20.86 19.03
C VAL A 378 21.65 22.25 18.38
N ASN A 379 20.83 22.37 17.33
CA ASN A 379 20.52 23.62 16.65
C ASN A 379 19.04 23.97 16.93
N GLY A 380 18.78 25.07 17.66
CA GLY A 380 17.41 25.51 17.96
C GLY A 380 17.42 26.85 18.70
N ASN A 381 16.39 27.68 18.53
CA ASN A 381 16.38 29.03 19.13
C ASN A 381 16.26 29.00 20.67
N THR A 382 15.52 28.03 21.22
CA THR A 382 15.30 27.90 22.68
C THR A 382 15.27 26.44 23.11
N MET A 383 16.01 26.10 24.16
CA MET A 383 15.95 24.78 24.82
C MET A 383 15.38 24.90 26.24
N GLN A 384 14.34 24.11 26.55
CA GLN A 384 13.75 24.02 27.89
C GLN A 384 13.84 22.58 28.41
N ALA A 385 14.61 22.36 29.48
CA ALA A 385 14.70 21.05 30.15
C ALA A 385 14.24 21.13 31.60
N SER A 386 13.31 20.25 31.96
CA SER A 386 12.74 20.19 33.33
C SER A 386 13.60 19.45 34.35
N HIS A 387 14.61 18.67 33.92
CA HIS A 387 15.48 17.82 34.76
C HIS A 387 16.92 17.78 34.20
N SER A 388 17.82 17.02 34.85
CA SER A 388 19.26 16.98 34.56
C SER A 388 19.63 16.57 33.12
N VAL A 389 20.57 17.31 32.52
CA VAL A 389 21.21 16.96 31.23
C VAL A 389 22.65 16.54 31.52
N THR A 390 22.98 15.27 31.25
CA THR A 390 24.36 14.75 31.34
C THR A 390 24.91 14.71 29.93
N ALA A 391 25.97 15.46 29.62
CA ALA A 391 26.46 15.53 28.23
C ALA A 391 27.98 15.63 28.15
N PRO A 392 28.70 14.61 27.63
CA PRO A 392 30.16 14.58 27.62
C PRO A 392 30.81 15.53 26.60
N LEU A 393 30.11 15.92 25.52
CA LEU A 393 30.52 16.97 24.56
C LEU A 393 29.26 17.50 23.86
N THR A 394 28.87 18.75 24.09
CA THR A 394 27.71 19.34 23.38
C THR A 394 28.06 20.72 22.87
N GLN A 395 27.96 20.92 21.55
CA GLN A 395 27.86 22.26 20.96
C GLN A 395 26.38 22.63 20.86
N ILE A 396 25.96 23.61 21.67
CA ILE A 396 24.60 24.17 21.60
C ILE A 396 24.67 25.45 20.78
N HIS A 397 24.00 25.46 19.62
CA HIS A 397 23.79 26.65 18.82
C HIS A 397 22.33 27.11 19.02
N GLY A 398 22.12 27.98 20.01
CA GLY A 398 20.80 28.50 20.36
C GLY A 398 20.87 29.78 21.19
N ALA A 399 19.80 30.58 21.12
CA ALA A 399 19.74 31.92 21.73
C ALA A 399 19.32 31.92 23.22
N SER A 400 18.86 30.80 23.78
CA SER A 400 18.59 30.68 25.23
C SER A 400 18.51 29.22 25.68
N VAL A 401 19.09 28.91 26.85
CA VAL A 401 19.06 27.59 27.49
C VAL A 401 18.51 27.75 28.91
N ASN A 402 17.42 27.04 29.25
CA ASN A 402 16.82 27.03 30.58
C ASN A 402 16.74 25.59 31.11
N THR A 403 17.61 25.24 32.06
CA THR A 403 17.77 23.88 32.61
C THR A 403 17.93 23.94 34.14
N GLN A 404 17.39 22.97 34.88
CA GLN A 404 17.52 22.92 36.35
C GLN A 404 18.85 22.33 36.87
N GLU A 405 19.52 21.44 36.12
CA GLU A 405 20.77 20.78 36.55
C GLU A 405 21.58 20.33 35.31
N LEU A 406 22.89 20.58 35.27
CA LEU A 406 23.78 20.23 34.15
C LEU A 406 24.98 19.43 34.68
N GLN A 407 25.20 18.21 34.19
CA GLN A 407 26.28 17.33 34.67
C GLN A 407 27.37 17.11 33.60
N SER A 408 28.62 17.40 34.02
CA SER A 408 29.93 17.20 33.40
C SER A 408 30.06 16.99 31.87
N GLY A 409 30.74 17.93 31.20
CA GLY A 409 31.30 17.82 29.85
C GLY A 409 31.97 19.10 29.37
N THR A 410 32.49 19.10 28.13
CA THR A 410 32.97 20.33 27.45
C THR A 410 31.76 21.09 26.91
N PHE A 411 31.55 22.31 27.39
CA PHE A 411 30.38 23.13 27.06
C PHE A 411 30.79 24.39 26.30
N SER A 412 30.15 24.64 25.16
CA SER A 412 30.36 25.83 24.33
C SER A 412 29.03 26.49 23.98
N ILE A 413 28.91 27.77 24.29
CA ILE A 413 27.78 28.64 23.95
C ILE A 413 28.24 29.60 22.85
N ALA A 414 27.51 29.62 21.73
CA ALA A 414 27.69 30.63 20.69
C ALA A 414 26.83 31.89 20.95
N HIS A 415 27.28 33.02 20.38
CA HIS A 415 26.73 34.39 20.47
C HIS A 415 25.27 34.54 20.93
N GLY A 416 25.05 35.32 22.00
CA GLY A 416 23.72 35.87 22.34
C GLY A 416 22.83 34.99 23.20
N ALA A 417 23.35 33.94 23.85
CA ALA A 417 22.56 33.12 24.74
C ALA A 417 22.35 33.74 26.13
N THR A 418 21.11 33.72 26.62
CA THR A 418 20.73 34.12 27.99
C THR A 418 20.40 32.87 28.82
N ILE A 419 21.04 32.72 29.99
CA ILE A 419 20.72 31.68 30.98
C ILE A 419 20.01 32.36 32.16
N GLU A 420 18.70 32.08 32.32
CA GLU A 420 17.84 32.73 33.32
C GLU A 420 17.74 31.99 34.66
N ASN A 421 18.21 30.74 34.75
CA ASN A 421 18.20 29.96 36.00
C ASN A 421 19.59 29.38 36.26
N GLY A 422 20.10 29.57 37.48
CA GLY A 422 21.51 29.37 37.85
C GLY A 422 22.13 28.04 37.38
N LEU A 423 23.37 28.12 36.90
CA LEU A 423 24.17 26.96 36.52
C LEU A 423 24.63 26.21 37.77
N VAL A 424 23.86 25.22 38.22
CA VAL A 424 24.28 24.30 39.29
C VAL A 424 24.90 23.06 38.64
N ALA A 425 26.22 23.06 38.49
CA ALA A 425 26.98 21.85 38.17
C ALA A 425 27.29 21.09 39.47
N ALA A 426 26.27 20.46 40.06
CA ALA A 426 26.48 19.62 41.24
C ALA A 426 25.41 18.54 41.33
N GLN A 427 25.82 17.27 41.19
CA GLN A 427 25.01 16.16 41.68
C GLN A 427 25.02 16.20 43.22
N ILE A 428 23.83 16.27 43.83
CA ILE A 428 23.64 15.92 45.24
C ILE A 428 23.23 14.46 45.26
N ASP A 429 24.17 13.56 45.56
CA ASP A 429 23.83 12.24 46.10
C ASP A 429 24.76 11.91 47.28
N GLY A 430 24.14 11.62 48.42
CA GLY A 430 24.68 10.81 49.52
C GLY A 430 26.07 11.13 50.07
N ALA A 431 26.13 11.99 51.09
CA ALA A 431 27.12 11.99 52.19
C ALA A 431 28.61 11.77 51.82
N GLY A 432 29.31 12.86 51.50
CA GLY A 432 30.77 12.97 51.65
C GLY A 432 31.50 13.50 50.42
N SER A 433 31.73 14.83 50.40
CA SER A 433 32.70 15.54 49.56
C SER A 433 32.86 15.09 48.10
N HIS A 434 32.15 15.73 47.18
CA HIS A 434 32.37 15.60 45.74
C HIS A 434 32.76 16.95 45.11
N TYR A 435 33.94 16.99 44.47
CA TYR A 435 34.39 18.07 43.59
C TYR A 435 34.23 17.59 42.15
N TYR A 436 33.52 18.35 41.30
CA TYR A 436 33.49 18.10 39.87
C TYR A 436 33.98 19.35 39.13
N ALA A 437 35.07 19.19 38.38
CA ALA A 437 35.62 20.19 37.49
C ALA A 437 35.05 20.01 36.08
N ALA A 438 34.58 21.08 35.45
CA ALA A 438 34.41 21.09 33.99
C ALA A 438 35.82 21.09 33.37
N LYS A 439 36.11 20.17 32.44
CA LYS A 439 37.46 20.01 31.88
C LYS A 439 37.90 21.21 31.03
N GLN A 440 36.94 21.93 30.43
CA GLN A 440 37.11 23.20 29.70
C GLN A 440 35.71 23.79 29.41
N MET A 441 35.52 25.11 29.63
CA MET A 441 34.31 25.85 29.24
C MET A 441 34.73 26.99 28.32
N ASP A 442 34.24 26.99 27.08
CA ASP A 442 34.52 28.04 26.10
C ASP A 442 33.25 28.89 25.90
N VAL A 443 33.29 30.13 26.35
CA VAL A 443 32.16 31.07 26.25
C VAL A 443 32.42 32.02 25.08
N GLY A 444 31.55 32.01 24.07
CA GLY A 444 31.60 32.98 22.97
C GLY A 444 31.28 34.41 23.44
N ASN A 445 31.62 35.41 22.62
CA ASN A 445 31.34 36.82 22.95
C ASN A 445 29.85 37.04 23.29
N ALA A 446 29.59 37.69 24.44
CA ALA A 446 28.27 38.07 24.97
C ALA A 446 27.34 36.92 25.41
N ALA A 447 27.77 36.14 26.42
CA ALA A 447 26.87 35.33 27.24
C ALA A 447 26.55 36.05 28.56
N GLU A 448 25.28 36.14 28.94
CA GLU A 448 24.83 36.73 30.21
C GLU A 448 24.46 35.61 31.19
N PHE A 449 25.19 35.54 32.31
CA PHE A 449 24.93 34.59 33.38
C PHE A 449 24.20 35.30 34.52
N THR A 450 22.95 34.95 34.78
CA THR A 450 22.22 35.41 35.98
C THR A 450 22.22 34.29 37.02
N GLY A 451 23.19 34.30 37.95
CA GLY A 451 23.28 33.30 39.02
C GLY A 451 24.66 33.09 39.64
N SER A 452 24.76 32.08 40.53
CA SER A 452 26.04 31.65 41.13
C SER A 452 26.80 30.74 40.17
N LEU A 453 28.07 31.04 39.89
CA LEU A 453 28.94 30.23 39.04
C LEU A 453 29.99 29.52 39.91
N TYR A 454 30.08 28.19 39.83
CA TYR A 454 31.13 27.39 40.46
C TYR A 454 31.85 26.60 39.36
N ALA A 455 33.05 27.02 38.98
CA ALA A 455 33.85 26.36 37.95
C ALA A 455 35.32 26.28 38.40
N ASP A 456 35.91 25.08 38.35
CA ASP A 456 37.34 24.87 38.52
C ASP A 456 37.99 24.90 37.12
N GLY A 457 38.89 25.86 36.84
CA GLY A 457 39.64 25.92 35.60
C GLY A 457 38.98 26.59 34.37
N ALA A 458 38.18 27.64 34.52
CA ALA A 458 37.64 28.37 33.37
C ALA A 458 38.71 29.23 32.65
N THR A 459 38.98 28.96 31.38
CA THR A 459 39.80 29.82 30.50
C THR A 459 38.88 30.59 29.56
N ALA A 460 38.73 31.91 29.79
CA ALA A 460 37.99 32.80 28.90
C ALA A 460 38.92 33.41 27.84
N SER A 461 38.58 33.27 26.56
CA SER A 461 39.32 33.84 25.42
C SER A 461 39.16 35.37 25.29
N SER A 462 38.14 35.94 25.93
CA SER A 462 37.91 37.39 26.04
C SER A 462 37.16 37.71 27.34
N THR A 463 37.12 38.99 27.73
CA THR A 463 36.70 39.53 29.03
C THR A 463 35.45 38.85 29.62
N LEU A 464 35.64 37.95 30.59
CA LEU A 464 34.55 37.39 31.40
C LEU A 464 34.00 38.51 32.31
N TYR A 465 32.86 39.09 31.94
CA TYR A 465 32.19 40.12 32.72
C TYR A 465 31.33 39.46 33.80
N ILE A 466 31.92 39.14 34.96
CA ILE A 466 31.12 38.79 36.15
C ILE A 466 30.60 40.10 36.74
N GLN A 467 29.39 40.49 36.37
CA GLN A 467 28.75 41.68 36.94
C GLN A 467 28.12 41.30 38.29
N ASN A 468 28.51 42.01 39.36
CA ASN A 468 28.03 41.86 40.75
C ASN A 468 28.43 40.58 41.51
N ILE A 469 29.69 40.49 41.95
CA ILE A 469 29.99 39.78 43.22
C ILE A 469 29.84 40.81 44.35
N SER A 470 28.60 41.14 44.72
CA SER A 470 28.33 41.95 45.91
C SER A 470 27.85 41.04 47.03
N GLY A 471 28.77 40.65 47.92
CA GLY A 471 28.49 39.80 49.07
C GLY A 471 29.55 38.73 49.22
N GLY A 472 30.24 38.73 50.36
CA GLY A 472 31.17 37.65 50.69
C GLY A 472 30.49 36.28 50.81
N TYR A 473 31.27 35.20 50.86
CA TYR A 473 30.77 33.86 51.18
C TYR A 473 31.10 33.47 52.62
N GLN A 474 30.34 32.54 53.20
CA GLN A 474 30.66 31.89 54.47
C GLN A 474 31.47 30.63 54.16
N ASP A 475 32.72 30.58 54.60
CA ASP A 475 33.55 29.37 54.51
C ASP A 475 33.17 28.45 55.68
N ALA A 476 32.47 27.36 55.37
CA ALA A 476 31.98 26.41 56.37
C ALA A 476 33.10 25.64 57.09
N VAL A 477 34.28 25.49 56.48
CA VAL A 477 35.42 24.78 57.08
C VAL A 477 36.12 25.67 58.10
N LEU A 478 36.19 26.97 57.80
CA LEU A 478 36.88 27.95 58.63
C LEU A 478 35.94 28.79 59.51
N ASN A 479 34.62 28.58 59.39
CA ASN A 479 33.56 29.34 60.07
C ASN A 479 33.77 30.87 59.98
N ARG A 480 34.12 31.38 58.79
CA ARG A 480 34.48 32.78 58.56
C ARG A 480 33.75 33.38 57.36
N HIS A 481 33.53 34.69 57.40
CA HIS A 481 33.02 35.42 56.25
C HIS A 481 34.20 35.88 55.37
N VAL A 482 34.26 35.38 54.14
CA VAL A 482 35.24 35.80 53.14
C VAL A 482 34.61 36.86 52.27
N THR A 483 35.05 38.10 52.42
CA THR A 483 34.52 39.22 51.64
C THR A 483 35.34 39.38 50.36
N CYS A 484 34.68 39.28 49.21
CA CYS A 484 35.32 39.53 47.92
C CYS A 484 35.07 40.98 47.50
N THR A 485 36.15 41.72 47.22
CA THR A 485 36.10 43.10 46.73
C THR A 485 36.77 43.20 45.38
N GLN A 486 36.18 43.97 44.46
CA GLN A 486 36.76 44.23 43.16
C GLN A 486 37.53 45.56 43.21
N ALA A 487 38.82 45.51 42.92
CA ALA A 487 39.67 46.70 42.81
C ALA A 487 40.50 46.60 41.53
N ASN A 488 40.45 47.64 40.69
CA ASN A 488 41.24 47.76 39.45
C ASN A 488 41.11 46.55 38.50
N GLY A 489 39.89 46.01 38.34
CA GLY A 489 39.60 44.91 37.43
C GLY A 489 39.99 43.51 37.93
N ALA A 490 40.53 43.39 39.14
CA ALA A 490 40.80 42.10 39.79
C ALA A 490 39.87 41.91 41.02
N VAL A 491 39.47 40.66 41.27
CA VAL A 491 38.67 40.27 42.44
C VAL A 491 39.59 39.74 43.52
N TYR A 492 39.53 40.32 44.72
CA TYR A 492 40.30 39.89 45.89
C TYR A 492 39.33 39.38 46.96
N CYS A 493 39.46 38.12 47.36
CA CYS A 493 38.66 37.52 48.43
C CYS A 493 39.49 37.45 49.72
N GLU A 494 39.08 38.19 50.74
CA GLU A 494 39.82 38.32 51.99
C GLU A 494 39.05 37.71 53.17
N PRO A 495 39.74 36.92 54.02
CA PRO A 495 39.12 36.41 55.23
C PRO A 495 39.05 37.50 56.29
N ILE A 496 37.83 37.86 56.69
CA ILE A 496 37.61 38.86 57.75
C ILE A 496 36.87 38.18 58.90
N GLY A 497 37.28 38.47 60.13
CA GLY A 497 36.64 37.97 61.34
C GLY A 497 37.53 37.08 62.20
N THR A 498 36.90 36.40 63.15
CA THR A 498 37.54 35.58 64.17
C THR A 498 37.40 34.10 63.84
N THR A 499 38.50 33.37 63.78
CA THR A 499 38.51 31.91 63.67
C THR A 499 38.99 31.29 64.96
N ASN A 500 38.21 30.37 65.53
CA ASN A 500 38.66 29.49 66.62
C ASN A 500 39.02 28.14 66.02
N TRP A 501 40.27 27.74 66.18
CA TRP A 501 40.72 26.43 65.70
C TRP A 501 40.14 25.31 66.59
N PRO A 502 39.96 24.08 66.05
CA PRO A 502 39.40 22.96 66.80
C PRO A 502 40.12 22.76 68.14
N GLY A 503 39.38 22.87 69.24
CA GLY A 503 39.90 22.79 70.61
C GLY A 503 40.03 24.11 71.36
N GLY A 504 39.74 25.27 70.75
CA GLY A 504 39.70 26.58 71.43
C GLY A 504 41.04 27.11 71.93
N VAL A 505 42.13 26.39 71.62
CA VAL A 505 43.50 26.73 72.05
C VAL A 505 44.08 27.88 71.22
N TYR A 506 43.72 27.95 69.93
CA TYR A 506 44.19 28.98 69.02
C TYR A 506 43.03 29.80 68.49
N ARG A 507 43.19 31.11 68.52
CA ARG A 507 42.25 32.09 67.98
C ARG A 507 43.00 33.01 67.02
N GLU A 508 42.42 33.26 65.86
CA GLU A 508 42.94 34.22 64.89
C GLU A 508 41.92 35.33 64.68
N ASP A 509 42.35 36.59 64.78
CA ASP A 509 41.51 37.76 64.49
C ASP A 509 42.07 38.51 63.29
N CYS A 510 41.38 38.43 62.15
CA CYS A 510 41.79 39.10 60.92
C CYS A 510 41.03 40.42 60.71
N SER A 511 41.77 41.49 60.43
CA SER A 511 41.24 42.85 60.24
C SER A 511 41.88 43.54 59.02
N TYR A 512 41.19 44.53 58.47
CA TYR A 512 41.65 45.26 57.29
C TYR A 512 42.81 46.20 57.59
N ILE A 513 43.79 46.25 56.70
CA ILE A 513 44.86 47.27 56.68
C ILE A 513 44.89 47.92 55.28
N PRO A 514 45.44 49.14 55.12
CA PRO A 514 45.33 49.90 53.87
C PRO A 514 45.75 49.18 52.58
N ASN A 515 46.65 48.19 52.68
CA ASN A 515 47.16 47.42 51.54
C ASN A 515 46.89 45.91 51.65
N GLY A 516 45.89 45.47 52.43
CA GLY A 516 45.53 44.06 52.59
C GLY A 516 44.87 43.74 53.92
N TYR A 517 45.30 42.68 54.61
CA TYR A 517 44.74 42.32 55.92
C TYR A 517 45.82 41.83 56.89
N ARG A 518 45.57 42.03 58.18
CA ARG A 518 46.41 41.57 59.30
C ARG A 518 45.63 40.56 60.12
N CYS A 519 46.20 39.37 60.31
CA CYS A 519 45.68 38.35 61.21
C CYS A 519 46.53 38.32 62.49
N LEU A 520 45.89 38.59 63.62
CA LEU A 520 46.49 38.46 64.95
C LEU A 520 46.28 37.02 65.44
N HIS A 521 47.36 36.35 65.84
CA HIS A 521 47.31 34.97 66.35
C HIS A 521 47.38 34.98 67.88
N TYR A 522 46.41 34.33 68.51
CA TYR A 522 46.32 34.15 69.95
C TYR A 522 46.42 32.66 70.30
N LYS A 523 47.14 32.34 71.37
CA LYS A 523 47.21 31.01 71.96
C LYS A 523 46.80 31.10 73.44
N TYR A 524 45.78 30.36 73.84
CA TYR A 524 45.16 30.45 75.17
C TYR A 524 44.76 31.89 75.57
N GLY A 525 44.31 32.70 74.59
CA GLY A 525 43.96 34.11 74.79
C GLY A 525 45.15 35.06 74.91
N VAL A 526 46.39 34.56 74.87
CA VAL A 526 47.62 35.38 74.87
C VAL A 526 48.04 35.62 73.42
N TYR A 527 48.31 36.89 73.08
CA TYR A 527 48.82 37.27 71.77
C TYR A 527 50.22 36.66 71.55
N PHE A 528 50.40 35.97 70.43
CA PHE A 528 51.62 35.22 70.10
C PHE A 528 52.32 35.72 68.82
N GLY A 529 51.67 36.58 68.04
CA GLY A 529 52.23 37.17 66.83
C GLY A 529 51.16 37.60 65.85
N HIS A 530 51.57 38.20 64.75
CA HIS A 530 50.67 38.56 63.65
C HIS A 530 51.29 38.27 62.29
N CYS A 531 50.45 37.97 61.31
CA CYS A 531 50.84 37.91 59.91
C CYS A 531 50.14 39.02 59.13
N ASP A 532 50.94 39.79 58.40
CA ASP A 532 50.46 40.78 57.44
C ASP A 532 50.45 40.19 56.04
N PHE A 533 49.31 40.30 55.38
CA PHE A 533 49.12 39.89 54.00
C PHE A 533 48.90 41.16 53.17
N THR A 534 49.92 41.53 52.39
CA THR A 534 49.83 42.68 51.49
C THR A 534 49.43 42.26 50.08
N ARG A 535 48.52 43.02 49.48
CA ARG A 535 48.09 42.90 48.08
C ARG A 535 49.23 43.35 47.17
N GLY A 536 49.78 42.41 46.40
CA GLY A 536 50.80 42.66 45.40
C GLY A 536 50.30 42.38 43.98
N ARG A 537 51.06 42.87 43.01
CA ARG A 537 50.94 42.43 41.62
C ARG A 537 52.29 41.87 41.20
N GLU A 538 52.31 40.64 40.70
CA GLU A 538 53.49 40.10 40.03
C GLU A 538 53.73 40.83 38.70
N SER A 539 54.94 40.70 38.16
CA SER A 539 55.33 41.34 36.89
C SER A 539 54.49 40.90 35.69
N ASP A 540 53.75 39.80 35.82
CA ASP A 540 52.81 39.26 34.83
C ASP A 540 51.36 39.75 35.03
N GLY A 541 51.13 40.67 35.98
CA GLY A 541 49.82 41.24 36.27
C GLY A 541 48.93 40.40 37.18
N ARG A 542 49.39 39.21 37.64
CA ARG A 542 48.66 38.36 38.57
C ARG A 542 48.62 38.96 39.97
N ALA A 543 47.51 38.72 40.66
CA ALA A 543 47.41 39.05 42.08
C ALA A 543 48.37 38.15 42.86
N SER A 544 49.26 38.76 43.63
CA SER A 544 50.16 38.04 44.52
C SER A 544 49.96 38.50 45.95
N TRP A 545 50.29 37.61 46.88
CA TRP A 545 50.30 37.86 48.30
C TRP A 545 51.71 37.64 48.82
N SER A 546 52.22 38.61 49.58
CA SER A 546 53.40 38.40 50.42
C SER A 546 52.96 38.35 51.87
N SER A 547 53.31 37.28 52.57
CA SER A 547 53.07 37.14 54.00
C SER A 547 54.33 37.51 54.77
N ALA A 548 54.23 38.47 55.69
CA ALA A 548 55.24 38.72 56.70
C ALA A 548 54.66 38.38 58.08
N CYS A 549 55.21 37.36 58.73
CA CYS A 549 54.78 36.94 60.06
C CYS A 549 55.80 37.39 61.11
N TYR A 550 55.32 38.11 62.11
CA TYR A 550 56.11 38.64 63.20
C TYR A 550 55.74 37.91 64.50
N PRO A 551 56.62 37.04 65.03
CA PRO A 551 56.44 36.46 66.35
C PRO A 551 56.65 37.53 67.43
N THR A 552 55.90 37.44 68.54
CA THR A 552 56.18 38.22 69.76
C THR A 552 57.18 37.55 70.67
#